data_AF-A0A952AZD5-F1
#
_entry.id   AF-A0A952AZD5-F1
#
_cell.length_a   1.000
_cell.length_b   1.000
_cell.length_c   1.000
_cell.angle_alpha   90.00
_cell.angle_beta   90.00
_cell.angle_gamma   90.00
#
_symmetry.space_group_name_H-M   'P 1'
#
loop_
_entity.id
_entity.type
_entity.pdbx_description
1 polymer ?
#
loop_
_entity_poly.entity_id
_entity_poly.type
_entity_poly.pdbx_seq_one_letter_code
_entity_poly.pdbx_strand_id
1 'polypeptide(L)'
;MSGWGNPIARFYGPTNLSSPVDVSGTTHTALSCGGTENVFSSGEGWATFVYEAKFDTLAARGNVVWITQVSDVRGGAFTVIQPFTVTDTEYDANADLITVRGPFLADELRRYMIARPLGHETTISTKLAAAAAGPVTGRSMDVGSPAGNDTFKVTSPSNADNGKELRVKMDDDNWFVSEIVEIRDWAGAKYLITRDRNPVDAGAGKPVELRTLQVKLDSMSGVAAGQEITITMDSGSHATLIDRIVPGEDGGMVVLRDG
;
A
#
# COMPACT_ATOMS: atom_id res chain seq x y z
N MET A 1 33.40 -22.88 40.95
CA MET A 1 31.99 -22.81 41.36
C MET A 1 31.35 -21.71 40.53
N SER A 2 30.41 -22.04 39.65
CA SER A 2 29.82 -21.06 38.72
C SER A 2 29.00 -20.03 39.51
N GLY A 3 29.45 -18.78 39.54
CA GLY A 3 28.83 -17.67 40.29
C GLY A 3 27.54 -17.13 39.67
N TRP A 4 26.69 -18.01 39.15
CA TRP A 4 25.39 -17.70 38.57
C TRP A 4 24.34 -18.50 39.33
N GLY A 5 23.42 -17.82 40.03
CA GLY A 5 22.32 -18.47 40.75
C GLY A 5 21.35 -19.17 39.78
N ASN A 6 20.37 -19.94 40.26
CA ASN A 6 19.41 -20.57 39.35
C ASN A 6 18.48 -19.51 38.70
N PRO A 7 18.00 -19.70 37.45
CA PRO A 7 16.99 -18.84 36.86
C PRO A 7 15.67 -18.92 37.64
N ILE A 8 15.10 -17.77 37.93
CA ILE A 8 13.86 -17.59 38.68
C ILE A 8 12.83 -16.94 37.75
N ALA A 9 11.72 -17.64 37.53
CA ALA A 9 10.57 -17.18 36.79
C ALA A 9 9.53 -16.55 37.71
N ARG A 10 8.89 -15.49 37.21
CA ARG A 10 7.65 -14.91 37.74
C ARG A 10 6.61 -14.93 36.63
N PHE A 11 5.39 -15.31 36.99
CA PHE A 11 4.25 -15.31 36.06
C PHE A 11 3.37 -14.11 36.34
N TYR A 12 2.84 -13.48 35.29
CA TYR A 12 1.93 -12.35 35.38
C TYR A 12 0.68 -12.67 34.57
N GLY A 13 -0.46 -12.19 35.05
CA GLY A 13 -1.72 -12.35 34.33
C GLY A 13 -1.77 -11.46 33.08
N PRO A 14 -2.55 -11.83 32.05
CA PRO A 14 -2.65 -11.06 30.80
C PRO A 14 -3.14 -9.61 31.02
N THR A 15 -3.88 -9.36 32.09
CA THR A 15 -4.50 -8.07 32.40
C THR A 15 -3.79 -7.30 33.52
N ASN A 16 -2.80 -7.91 34.19
CA ASN A 16 -2.06 -7.27 35.27
C ASN A 16 -0.58 -7.71 35.27
N LEU A 17 0.27 -6.85 34.71
CA LEU A 17 1.72 -7.01 34.70
C LEU A 17 2.42 -6.34 35.90
N SER A 18 1.66 -5.66 36.76
CA SER A 18 2.21 -4.91 37.91
C SER A 18 2.44 -5.79 39.14
N SER A 19 1.82 -6.97 39.18
CA SER A 19 1.93 -7.92 40.28
C SER A 19 1.95 -9.34 39.74
N PRO A 20 2.88 -10.21 40.19
CA PRO A 20 2.89 -11.61 39.79
C PRO A 20 1.60 -12.33 40.19
N VAL A 21 1.23 -13.35 39.44
CA VAL A 21 0.23 -14.34 39.85
C VAL A 21 0.81 -15.14 41.01
N ASP A 22 0.18 -15.04 42.18
CA ASP A 22 0.63 -15.72 43.40
C ASP A 22 -0.17 -17.01 43.62
N VAL A 23 0.27 -18.10 42.99
CA VAL A 23 -0.21 -19.46 43.27
C VAL A 23 0.86 -20.19 44.06
N SER A 24 0.78 -20.10 45.39
CA SER A 24 1.72 -20.73 46.32
C SER A 24 3.15 -20.16 46.27
N GLY A 25 3.29 -18.86 46.05
CA GLY A 25 4.55 -18.13 45.97
C GLY A 25 4.69 -17.32 44.69
N THR A 26 5.51 -16.27 44.73
CA THR A 26 5.67 -15.31 43.62
C THR A 26 6.81 -15.63 42.66
N THR A 27 7.62 -16.64 42.97
CA THR A 27 8.83 -17.00 42.22
C THR A 27 9.00 -18.51 42.10
N HIS A 28 9.42 -18.98 40.93
CA HIS A 28 9.61 -20.40 40.63
C HIS A 28 10.94 -20.64 39.94
N THR A 29 11.71 -21.63 40.39
CA THR A 29 13.03 -21.93 39.83
C THR A 29 12.88 -22.73 38.54
N ALA A 30 13.37 -22.19 37.42
CA ALA A 30 13.45 -22.92 36.16
C ALA A 30 14.67 -23.85 36.17
N LEU A 31 14.50 -25.08 35.68
CA LEU A 31 15.60 -26.03 35.47
C LEU A 31 16.49 -25.58 34.31
N SER A 32 15.85 -25.05 33.27
CA SER A 32 16.49 -24.53 32.06
C SER A 32 15.60 -23.49 31.42
N CYS A 33 16.20 -22.58 30.66
CA CYS A 33 15.50 -21.57 29.90
C CYS A 33 16.36 -21.11 28.73
N GLY A 34 15.72 -20.61 27.68
CA GLY A 34 16.41 -20.02 26.54
C GLY A 34 15.49 -19.17 25.68
N GLY A 35 16.07 -18.60 24.63
CA GLY A 35 15.33 -17.88 23.62
C GLY A 35 16.01 -18.00 22.27
N THR A 36 15.21 -17.98 21.21
CA THR A 36 15.70 -17.91 19.83
C THR A 36 15.39 -16.51 19.30
N GLU A 37 16.41 -15.75 18.94
CA GLU A 37 16.27 -14.46 18.26
C GLU A 37 16.58 -14.65 16.77
N ASN A 38 15.66 -14.27 15.88
CA ASN A 38 15.95 -14.19 14.44
C ASN A 38 16.52 -12.81 14.08
N VAL A 39 17.18 -12.71 12.92
CA VAL A 39 17.83 -11.48 12.38
C VAL A 39 16.86 -10.27 12.31
N PHE A 40 15.54 -10.51 12.30
CA PHE A 40 14.49 -9.49 12.35
C PHE A 40 14.00 -9.14 13.77
N SER A 41 14.74 -9.56 14.80
CA SER A 41 14.43 -9.32 16.22
C SER A 41 13.08 -9.85 16.69
N SER A 42 12.45 -10.76 15.92
CA SER A 42 11.32 -11.58 16.35
C SER A 42 11.85 -12.86 16.97
N GLY A 43 11.35 -13.24 18.13
CA GLY A 43 11.87 -14.40 18.83
C GLY A 43 10.89 -15.03 19.81
N GLU A 44 11.22 -16.25 20.21
CA GLU A 44 10.44 -17.01 21.16
C GLU A 44 11.28 -17.32 22.40
N GLY A 45 10.68 -17.14 23.57
CA GLY A 45 11.23 -17.54 24.84
C GLY A 45 10.70 -18.90 25.26
N TRP A 46 11.49 -19.63 26.03
CA TRP A 46 11.06 -20.88 26.65
C TRP A 46 11.68 -21.09 28.03
N ALA A 47 10.98 -21.83 28.88
CA ALA A 47 11.50 -22.31 30.16
C ALA A 47 10.89 -23.65 30.57
N THR A 48 11.70 -24.47 31.22
CA THR A 48 11.32 -25.79 31.74
C THR A 48 11.36 -25.80 33.26
N PHE A 49 10.33 -26.38 33.87
CA PHE A 49 10.14 -26.52 35.30
C PHE A 49 9.83 -27.96 35.66
N VAL A 50 10.09 -28.35 36.91
CA VAL A 50 9.46 -29.55 37.48
C VAL A 50 7.97 -29.27 37.57
N TYR A 51 7.18 -30.19 37.04
CA TYR A 51 5.73 -30.06 37.04
C TYR A 51 5.18 -30.15 38.46
N GLU A 52 4.30 -29.20 38.76
CA GLU A 52 3.48 -29.14 39.96
C GLU A 52 2.11 -28.63 39.52
N ALA A 53 1.02 -29.08 40.15
CA ALA A 53 -0.35 -28.73 39.74
C ALA A 53 -0.61 -27.20 39.62
N LYS A 54 0.16 -26.36 40.32
CA LYS A 54 0.08 -24.89 40.19
C LYS A 54 0.42 -24.38 38.78
N PHE A 55 1.23 -25.12 38.01
CA PHE A 55 1.61 -24.74 36.65
C PHE A 55 0.45 -24.81 35.67
N ASP A 56 -0.62 -25.54 35.95
CA ASP A 56 -1.85 -25.51 35.13
C ASP A 56 -2.47 -24.09 35.11
N THR A 57 -2.29 -23.33 36.20
CA THR A 57 -2.73 -21.94 36.30
C THR A 57 -1.64 -20.96 35.89
N LEU A 58 -0.39 -21.17 36.32
CA LEU A 58 0.72 -20.25 36.03
C LEU A 58 1.09 -20.25 34.54
N ALA A 59 1.13 -21.43 33.91
CA ALA A 59 1.42 -21.60 32.49
C ALA A 59 0.17 -21.50 31.60
N ALA A 60 -0.95 -20.97 32.12
CA ALA A 60 -2.13 -20.74 31.31
C ALA A 60 -1.82 -19.81 30.13
N ARG A 61 -2.41 -20.12 28.97
CA ARG A 61 -2.22 -19.34 27.74
C ARG A 61 -2.57 -17.87 27.95
N GLY A 62 -1.68 -16.98 27.52
CA GLY A 62 -1.82 -15.52 27.67
C GLY A 62 -1.17 -14.95 28.93
N ASN A 63 -0.79 -15.77 29.91
CA ASN A 63 0.07 -15.30 31.00
C ASN A 63 1.45 -14.91 30.46
N VAL A 64 2.12 -13.98 31.13
CA VAL A 64 3.48 -13.55 30.78
C VAL A 64 4.49 -14.15 31.74
N VAL A 65 5.58 -14.69 31.22
CA VAL A 65 6.70 -15.21 32.01
C VAL A 65 7.85 -14.24 31.95
N TRP A 66 8.40 -13.88 33.11
CA TRP A 66 9.63 -13.10 33.22
C TRP A 66 10.66 -13.88 34.01
N ILE A 67 11.79 -14.17 33.37
CA ILE A 67 12.88 -14.97 33.94
C ILE A 67 14.07 -14.08 34.26
N THR A 68 14.49 -14.14 35.52
CA THR A 68 15.64 -13.39 36.03
C THR A 68 16.62 -14.34 36.69
N GLN A 69 17.88 -13.94 36.79
CA GLN A 69 18.90 -14.71 37.48
C GLN A 69 19.74 -13.76 38.32
N VAL A 70 20.10 -14.20 39.52
CA VAL A 70 20.98 -13.42 40.39
C VAL A 70 22.43 -13.79 40.07
N SER A 71 23.25 -12.77 39.89
CA SER A 71 24.70 -12.93 39.74
C SER A 71 25.40 -12.19 40.87
N ASP A 72 26.21 -12.94 41.62
CA ASP A 72 27.09 -12.37 42.64
C ASP A 72 28.18 -11.49 42.02
N VAL A 73 28.49 -11.71 40.73
CA VAL A 73 29.46 -10.92 39.96
C VAL A 73 28.89 -9.59 39.50
N ARG A 74 27.60 -9.53 39.16
CA ARG A 74 26.92 -8.30 38.70
C ARG A 74 26.20 -7.53 39.81
N GLY A 75 26.16 -8.07 41.04
CA GLY A 75 25.55 -7.40 42.18
C GLY A 75 24.05 -7.19 42.04
N GLY A 76 23.31 -8.18 41.51
CA GLY A 76 21.86 -8.08 41.38
C GLY A 76 21.21 -9.12 40.46
N ALA A 77 19.89 -9.04 40.35
CA ALA A 77 19.10 -9.82 39.40
C ALA A 77 19.16 -9.17 38.01
N PHE A 78 19.38 -9.96 36.97
CA PHE A 78 19.29 -9.53 35.59
C PHE A 78 18.31 -10.42 34.83
N THR A 79 17.71 -9.88 33.77
CA THR A 79 16.80 -10.63 32.88
C THR A 79 17.63 -11.59 32.03
N VAL A 80 17.35 -12.89 32.11
CA VAL A 80 18.05 -13.92 31.32
C VAL A 80 17.52 -13.96 29.90
N ILE A 81 16.19 -13.87 29.76
CA ILE A 81 15.43 -13.92 28.51
C ILE A 81 14.38 -12.82 28.59
N GLN A 82 14.12 -12.14 27.48
CA GLN A 82 13.06 -11.14 27.41
C GLN A 82 11.72 -11.75 27.85
N PRO A 83 10.86 -11.00 28.57
CA PRO A 83 9.55 -11.51 28.93
C PRO A 83 8.78 -11.98 27.70
N PHE A 84 8.06 -13.09 27.84
CA PHE A 84 7.30 -13.69 26.73
C PHE A 84 5.90 -14.11 27.18
N THR A 85 4.96 -14.09 26.24
CA THR A 85 3.58 -14.53 26.46
C THR A 85 3.51 -16.03 26.27
N VAL A 86 2.91 -16.76 27.22
CA VAL A 86 2.72 -18.21 27.10
C VAL A 86 1.69 -18.48 26.01
N THR A 87 2.12 -19.13 24.93
CA THR A 87 1.24 -19.55 23.83
C THR A 87 1.15 -21.06 23.72
N ASP A 88 2.15 -21.77 24.22
CA ASP A 88 2.29 -23.23 24.16
C ASP A 88 2.89 -23.77 25.46
N THR A 89 2.45 -24.98 25.83
CA THR A 89 2.89 -25.71 27.02
C THR A 89 3.01 -27.19 26.70
N GLU A 90 4.19 -27.75 26.92
CA GLU A 90 4.49 -29.16 26.69
C GLU A 90 4.76 -29.84 28.03
N TYR A 91 3.95 -30.83 28.40
CA TYR A 91 4.13 -31.63 29.61
C TYR A 91 4.71 -33.01 29.26
N ASP A 92 5.87 -33.33 29.82
CA ASP A 92 6.48 -34.65 29.77
C ASP A 92 6.19 -35.40 31.07
N ALA A 93 5.24 -36.34 30.99
CA ALA A 93 4.80 -37.16 32.12
C ALA A 93 5.85 -38.18 32.59
N ASN A 94 6.88 -38.50 31.79
CA ASN A 94 7.91 -39.46 32.20
C ASN A 94 8.98 -38.80 33.07
N ALA A 95 9.22 -37.51 32.87
CA ALA A 95 10.21 -36.73 33.59
C ALA A 95 9.60 -35.77 34.62
N ASP A 96 8.26 -35.70 34.69
CA ASP A 96 7.50 -34.69 35.43
C ASP A 96 8.00 -33.28 35.13
N LEU A 97 8.11 -32.95 33.85
CA LEU A 97 8.58 -31.65 33.38
C LEU A 97 7.50 -30.92 32.59
N ILE A 98 7.38 -29.61 32.82
CA ILE A 98 6.57 -28.74 31.97
C ILE A 98 7.47 -27.70 31.31
N THR A 99 7.38 -27.58 29.99
CA THR A 99 8.03 -26.53 29.21
C THR A 99 7.00 -25.55 28.72
N VAL A 100 7.20 -24.27 29.03
CA VAL A 100 6.36 -23.16 28.57
C VAL A 100 7.07 -22.41 27.47
N ARG A 101 6.36 -22.02 26.40
CA ARG A 101 6.92 -21.32 25.24
C ARG A 101 6.01 -20.20 24.75
N GLY A 102 6.61 -19.21 24.12
CA GLY A 102 5.88 -18.28 23.26
C GLY A 102 6.66 -17.03 22.86
N PRO A 103 6.01 -16.11 22.13
CA PRO A 103 6.66 -14.94 21.55
C PRO A 103 7.05 -13.92 22.61
N PHE A 104 8.15 -13.20 22.37
CA PHE A 104 8.56 -12.09 23.24
C PHE A 104 7.51 -10.98 23.28
N LEU A 105 7.30 -10.40 24.48
CA LEU A 105 6.36 -9.31 24.71
C LEU A 105 6.70 -8.05 23.89
N ALA A 106 7.99 -7.85 23.58
CA ALA A 106 8.43 -6.77 22.70
C ALA A 106 7.86 -6.87 21.27
N ASP A 107 7.49 -8.06 20.82
CA ASP A 107 6.86 -8.26 19.51
C ASP A 107 5.38 -7.83 19.50
N GLU A 108 4.71 -7.83 20.66
CA GLU A 108 3.35 -7.28 20.80
C GLU A 108 3.33 -5.74 20.67
N LEU A 109 4.37 -5.05 21.16
CA LEU A 109 4.51 -3.60 20.99
C LEU A 109 4.75 -3.16 19.53
N ARG A 110 5.25 -4.08 18.68
CA ARG A 110 5.57 -3.80 17.27
C ARG A 110 4.38 -4.00 16.32
N ARG A 111 3.28 -4.59 16.78
CA ARG A 111 2.08 -4.87 15.97
C ARG A 111 0.89 -4.00 16.36
N TYR A 112 0.98 -2.70 16.07
CA TYR A 112 -0.22 -1.94 15.79
C TYR A 112 -0.17 -1.45 14.35
N MET A 113 -0.79 -2.21 13.45
CA MET A 113 -1.28 -1.62 12.20
C MET A 113 -2.39 -0.65 12.59
N ILE A 114 -2.04 0.63 12.70
CA ILE A 114 -3.04 1.69 12.82
C ILE A 114 -3.68 1.83 11.45
N ALA A 115 -4.70 1.02 11.18
CA ALA A 115 -5.64 1.26 10.08
C ALA A 115 -6.51 2.46 10.49
N ARG A 116 -6.00 3.67 10.27
CA ARG A 116 -6.82 4.89 10.27
C ARG A 116 -7.17 5.21 8.83
N PRO A 117 -8.39 5.71 8.55
CA PRO A 117 -8.72 6.23 7.23
C PRO A 117 -7.65 7.25 6.81
N LEU A 118 -7.06 7.08 5.63
CA LEU A 118 -6.13 8.05 5.04
C LEU A 118 -6.81 9.40 4.73
N GLY A 119 -8.14 9.45 4.87
CA GLY A 119 -8.99 10.60 4.64
C GLY A 119 -10.45 10.17 4.52
N HIS A 120 -11.32 11.11 4.14
CA HIS A 120 -12.67 10.83 3.68
C HIS A 120 -12.64 10.80 2.15
N GLU A 121 -12.90 9.63 1.55
CA GLU A 121 -13.11 9.54 0.11
C GLU A 121 -14.38 10.29 -0.23
N THR A 122 -14.26 11.34 -1.04
CA THR A 122 -15.39 12.15 -1.48
C THR A 122 -15.71 11.76 -2.92
N THR A 123 -16.69 10.89 -3.09
CA THR A 123 -17.20 10.51 -4.41
C THR A 123 -18.22 11.55 -4.88
N ILE A 124 -18.02 12.08 -6.09
CA ILE A 124 -18.95 13.02 -6.71
C ILE A 124 -19.81 12.26 -7.72
N SER A 125 -21.13 12.42 -7.63
CA SER A 125 -22.07 11.90 -8.64
C SER A 125 -22.61 13.04 -9.49
N THR A 126 -22.46 12.95 -10.80
CA THR A 126 -22.94 13.98 -11.74
C THR A 126 -23.31 13.38 -13.10
N LYS A 127 -23.83 14.23 -13.99
CA LYS A 127 -24.12 13.92 -15.39
C LYS A 127 -23.18 14.73 -16.29
N LEU A 128 -23.11 14.33 -17.55
CA LEU A 128 -22.53 15.20 -18.58
C LEU A 128 -23.47 16.38 -18.84
N ALA A 129 -22.94 17.61 -18.87
CA ALA A 129 -23.70 18.81 -19.24
C ALA A 129 -24.07 18.83 -20.73
N ALA A 130 -23.27 18.13 -21.54
CA ALA A 130 -23.43 17.97 -22.97
C ALA A 130 -22.86 16.62 -23.39
N ALA A 131 -23.36 16.04 -24.47
CA ALA A 131 -22.78 14.83 -25.04
C ALA A 131 -21.28 15.02 -25.29
N ALA A 132 -20.46 14.05 -24.88
CA ALA A 132 -19.03 14.08 -25.16
C ALA A 132 -18.81 14.16 -26.66
N ALA A 133 -17.94 15.06 -27.10
CA ALA A 133 -17.64 15.21 -28.52
C ALA A 133 -17.03 13.92 -29.06
N GLY A 134 -17.60 13.40 -30.15
CA GLY A 134 -17.02 12.27 -30.87
C GLY A 134 -15.63 12.60 -31.43
N PRO A 135 -14.89 11.58 -31.92
CA PRO A 135 -13.59 11.80 -32.53
C PRO A 135 -13.69 12.78 -33.71
N VAL A 136 -12.76 13.73 -33.76
CA VAL A 136 -12.55 14.55 -34.95
C VAL A 136 -11.79 13.70 -35.96
N THR A 137 -12.48 13.33 -37.04
CA THR A 137 -11.97 12.50 -38.13
C THR A 137 -11.72 13.33 -39.40
N GLY A 138 -11.23 12.69 -40.47
CA GLY A 138 -10.95 13.36 -41.76
C GLY A 138 -9.58 14.04 -41.84
N ARG A 139 -8.72 13.84 -40.82
CA ARG A 139 -7.32 14.25 -40.84
C ARG A 139 -6.43 13.07 -41.21
N SER A 140 -5.24 13.38 -41.70
CA SER A 140 -4.23 12.41 -42.07
C SER A 140 -2.83 12.93 -41.76
N MET A 141 -1.86 12.03 -41.72
CA MET A 141 -0.45 12.38 -41.71
C MET A 141 -0.13 13.18 -42.98
N ASP A 142 0.34 14.42 -42.81
CA ASP A 142 0.76 15.28 -43.92
C ASP A 142 2.17 14.89 -44.40
N VAL A 143 3.02 14.52 -43.44
CA VAL A 143 4.34 13.93 -43.68
C VAL A 143 4.46 12.69 -42.80
N GLY A 144 5.11 11.64 -43.30
CA GLY A 144 5.31 10.42 -42.53
C GLY A 144 6.15 10.65 -41.27
N SER A 145 5.88 9.87 -40.22
CA SER A 145 6.63 9.88 -38.97
C SER A 145 7.32 8.52 -38.78
N PRO A 146 8.66 8.45 -38.80
CA PRO A 146 9.38 7.21 -38.50
C PRO A 146 9.20 6.81 -37.04
N ALA A 147 9.43 5.54 -36.71
CA ALA A 147 9.39 5.01 -35.36
C ALA A 147 10.36 5.75 -34.43
N GLY A 148 9.94 5.96 -33.18
CA GLY A 148 10.70 6.66 -32.15
C GLY A 148 10.54 8.18 -32.15
N ASN A 149 9.72 8.74 -33.04
CA ASN A 149 9.37 10.16 -33.05
C ASN A 149 8.19 10.47 -32.12
N ASP A 150 8.21 11.67 -31.55
CA ASP A 150 7.12 12.26 -30.77
C ASP A 150 6.47 13.45 -31.49
N THR A 151 6.90 13.76 -32.71
CA THR A 151 6.51 14.96 -33.44
C THR A 151 5.77 14.58 -34.72
N PHE A 152 4.52 15.00 -34.83
CA PHE A 152 3.62 14.62 -35.91
C PHE A 152 3.18 15.84 -36.71
N LYS A 153 3.27 15.75 -38.04
CA LYS A 153 2.69 16.75 -38.95
C LYS A 153 1.42 16.18 -39.56
N VAL A 154 0.29 16.78 -39.24
CA VAL A 154 -1.04 16.32 -39.68
C VAL A 154 -1.70 17.36 -40.57
N THR A 155 -2.71 16.96 -41.33
CA THR A 155 -3.53 17.89 -42.11
C THR A 155 -4.45 18.71 -41.20
N SER A 156 -4.60 20.00 -41.51
CA SER A 156 -5.42 20.97 -40.76
C SER A 156 -5.14 21.03 -39.24
N PRO A 157 -3.88 21.15 -38.79
CA PRO A 157 -3.55 21.26 -37.38
C PRO A 157 -4.04 22.60 -36.79
N SER A 158 -4.48 22.60 -35.54
CA SER A 158 -4.96 23.80 -34.84
C SER A 158 -4.40 23.88 -33.43
N ASN A 159 -4.17 25.10 -32.93
CA ASN A 159 -3.77 25.30 -31.53
C ASN A 159 -4.80 24.72 -30.53
N ALA A 160 -6.06 24.58 -30.94
CA ALA A 160 -7.11 23.95 -30.15
C ALA A 160 -6.92 22.42 -30.00
N ASP A 161 -5.93 21.81 -30.67
CA ASP A 161 -5.64 20.38 -30.54
C ASP A 161 -4.71 20.07 -29.37
N ASN A 162 -4.13 21.09 -28.74
CA ASN A 162 -3.27 20.91 -27.58
C ASN A 162 -4.06 20.27 -26.41
N GLY A 163 -3.48 19.24 -25.78
CA GLY A 163 -4.12 18.47 -24.70
C GLY A 163 -5.18 17.46 -25.16
N LYS A 164 -5.35 17.23 -26.47
CA LYS A 164 -6.19 16.15 -27.00
C LYS A 164 -5.41 14.84 -27.10
N GLU A 165 -6.13 13.73 -27.17
CA GLU A 165 -5.58 12.44 -27.59
C GLU A 165 -5.38 12.45 -29.10
N LEU A 166 -4.14 12.23 -29.53
CA LEU A 166 -3.79 11.92 -30.91
C LEU A 166 -3.88 10.41 -31.11
N ARG A 167 -4.64 9.98 -32.12
CA ARG A 167 -4.63 8.61 -32.61
C ARG A 167 -4.14 8.58 -34.05
N VAL A 168 -3.05 7.87 -34.32
CA VAL A 168 -2.49 7.72 -35.67
C VAL A 168 -2.53 6.26 -36.08
N LYS A 169 -3.06 5.97 -37.27
CA LYS A 169 -3.00 4.63 -37.85
C LYS A 169 -1.58 4.38 -38.35
N MET A 170 -0.94 3.34 -37.84
CA MET A 170 0.44 3.02 -38.15
C MET A 170 0.54 2.17 -39.42
N ASP A 171 1.75 1.94 -39.92
CA ASP A 171 1.99 1.14 -41.13
C ASP A 171 1.67 -0.36 -40.94
N ASP A 172 1.70 -0.85 -39.69
CA ASP A 172 1.28 -2.21 -39.31
C ASP A 172 -0.24 -2.33 -39.02
N ASP A 173 -1.01 -1.30 -39.37
CA ASP A 173 -2.44 -1.17 -39.10
C ASP A 173 -2.85 -1.16 -37.62
N ASN A 174 -1.94 -0.97 -36.68
CA ASN A 174 -2.30 -0.66 -35.29
C ASN A 174 -2.54 0.84 -35.10
N TRP A 175 -3.25 1.22 -34.04
CA TRP A 175 -3.40 2.63 -33.66
C TRP A 175 -2.36 2.98 -32.60
N PHE A 176 -1.52 3.96 -32.91
CA PHE A 176 -0.76 4.68 -31.88
C PHE A 176 -1.68 5.70 -31.22
N VAL A 177 -1.63 5.79 -29.89
CA VAL A 177 -2.48 6.67 -29.08
C VAL A 177 -1.60 7.38 -28.05
N SER A 178 -1.64 8.71 -28.01
CA SER A 178 -0.92 9.50 -27.00
C SER A 178 -1.52 10.90 -26.83
N GLU A 179 -1.24 11.56 -25.70
CA GLU A 179 -1.67 12.94 -25.43
C GLU A 179 -0.77 13.93 -26.18
N ILE A 180 -1.36 14.93 -26.85
CA ILE A 180 -0.65 16.08 -27.41
C ILE A 180 -0.29 17.02 -26.27
N VAL A 181 0.99 17.17 -25.97
CA VAL A 181 1.50 17.98 -24.85
C VAL A 181 1.92 19.38 -25.28
N GLU A 182 2.28 19.56 -26.56
CA GLU A 182 2.70 20.83 -27.12
C GLU A 182 2.31 20.91 -28.60
N ILE A 183 2.01 22.12 -29.07
CA ILE A 183 1.92 22.41 -30.51
C ILE A 183 3.03 23.40 -30.84
N ARG A 184 3.91 23.00 -31.75
CA ARG A 184 5.06 23.82 -32.17
C ARG A 184 4.85 24.36 -33.57
N ASP A 185 4.99 25.67 -33.71
CA ASP A 185 5.07 26.36 -34.99
C ASP A 185 6.51 26.34 -35.51
N TRP A 186 6.73 25.76 -36.68
CA TRP A 186 8.03 25.73 -37.35
C TRP A 186 7.88 25.93 -38.85
N ALA A 187 8.60 26.90 -39.41
CA ALA A 187 8.60 27.23 -40.84
C ALA A 187 7.18 27.40 -41.45
N GLY A 188 6.24 27.99 -40.70
CA GLY A 188 4.87 28.21 -41.15
C GLY A 188 3.96 26.97 -41.10
N ALA A 189 4.43 25.85 -40.55
CA ALA A 189 3.64 24.66 -40.29
C ALA A 189 3.52 24.38 -38.78
N LYS A 190 2.42 23.75 -38.38
CA LYS A 190 2.19 23.29 -37.00
C LYS A 190 2.52 21.81 -36.87
N TYR A 191 3.21 21.48 -35.80
CA TYR A 191 3.58 20.13 -35.43
C TYR A 191 2.96 19.79 -34.07
N LEU A 192 2.35 18.63 -33.98
CA LEU A 192 1.77 18.10 -32.75
C LEU A 192 2.85 17.27 -32.05
N ILE A 193 3.19 17.64 -30.82
CA ILE A 193 4.16 16.91 -30.01
C ILE A 193 3.39 16.08 -29.00
N THR A 194 3.63 14.78 -28.99
CA THR A 194 2.98 13.83 -28.08
C THR A 194 3.83 13.52 -26.86
N ARG A 195 3.19 13.04 -25.79
CA ARG A 195 3.89 12.55 -24.59
C ARG A 195 4.76 11.34 -24.91
N ASP A 196 4.22 10.41 -25.70
CA ASP A 196 4.86 9.16 -26.04
C ASP A 196 5.44 9.21 -27.45
N ARG A 197 6.42 8.36 -27.73
CA ARG A 197 7.00 8.19 -29.06
C ARG A 197 6.29 7.08 -29.81
N ASN A 198 6.07 7.23 -31.12
CA ASN A 198 5.46 6.17 -31.91
C ASN A 198 6.34 4.91 -31.94
N PRO A 199 5.75 3.71 -31.79
CA PRO A 199 6.51 2.47 -31.79
C PRO A 199 6.87 1.97 -33.20
N VAL A 200 6.13 2.42 -34.22
CA VAL A 200 6.20 1.95 -35.61
C VAL A 200 6.20 3.18 -36.54
N ASP A 201 6.58 3.01 -37.80
CA ASP A 201 6.44 4.06 -38.81
C ASP A 201 4.94 4.35 -39.08
N ALA A 202 4.64 5.62 -39.34
CA ALA A 202 3.35 6.05 -39.87
C ALA A 202 3.59 6.81 -41.18
N GLY A 203 3.29 6.21 -42.32
CA GLY A 203 3.44 6.83 -43.63
C GLY A 203 2.56 8.07 -43.83
N ALA A 204 2.92 8.89 -44.81
CA ALA A 204 2.07 10.00 -45.23
C ALA A 204 0.70 9.49 -45.73
N GLY A 205 -0.36 10.25 -45.47
CA GLY A 205 -1.74 9.87 -45.79
C GLY A 205 -2.40 8.93 -44.79
N LYS A 206 -1.67 8.42 -43.78
CA LYS A 206 -2.27 7.58 -42.75
C LYS A 206 -3.36 8.33 -41.96
N PRO A 207 -4.50 7.69 -41.67
CA PRO A 207 -5.59 8.31 -40.91
C PRO A 207 -5.16 8.80 -39.52
N VAL A 208 -5.70 9.96 -39.14
CA VAL A 208 -5.52 10.56 -37.82
C VAL A 208 -6.88 10.90 -37.22
N GLU A 209 -7.10 10.51 -35.97
CA GLU A 209 -8.23 10.95 -35.15
C GLU A 209 -7.74 11.79 -33.97
N LEU A 210 -8.50 12.81 -33.62
CA LEU A 210 -8.30 13.54 -32.37
C LEU A 210 -9.50 13.35 -31.46
N ARG A 211 -9.26 13.03 -30.18
CA ARG A 211 -10.32 12.93 -29.17
C ARG A 211 -10.09 13.93 -28.05
N THR A 212 -11.17 14.51 -27.55
CA THR A 212 -11.10 15.28 -26.32
C THR A 212 -10.88 14.31 -25.15
N LEU A 213 -9.87 14.58 -24.33
CA LEU A 213 -9.69 13.90 -23.04
C LEU A 213 -10.52 14.58 -21.94
N GLN A 214 -11.30 15.60 -22.32
CA GLN A 214 -12.01 16.47 -21.41
C GLN A 214 -13.52 16.28 -21.58
N VAL A 215 -14.22 16.22 -20.45
CA VAL A 215 -15.68 16.21 -20.40
C VAL A 215 -16.20 17.44 -19.66
N LYS A 216 -17.41 17.88 -20.04
CA LYS A 216 -18.16 18.91 -19.33
C LYS A 216 -19.12 18.26 -18.36
N LEU A 217 -18.97 18.56 -17.08
CA LEU A 217 -19.89 18.09 -16.04
C LEU A 217 -21.05 19.07 -15.89
N ASP A 218 -22.23 18.55 -15.52
CA ASP A 218 -23.44 19.36 -15.27
C ASP A 218 -23.27 20.30 -14.06
N SER A 219 -22.41 19.92 -13.12
CA SER A 219 -21.99 20.76 -11.99
C SER A 219 -20.52 20.53 -11.67
N MET A 220 -19.78 21.64 -11.50
CA MET A 220 -18.39 21.66 -11.04
C MET A 220 -18.25 21.95 -9.54
N SER A 221 -19.37 22.04 -8.80
CA SER A 221 -19.33 22.35 -7.38
C SER A 221 -18.64 21.22 -6.60
N GLY A 222 -17.59 21.56 -5.84
CA GLY A 222 -16.85 20.61 -5.01
C GLY A 222 -15.90 19.69 -5.77
N VAL A 223 -15.76 19.84 -7.09
CA VAL A 223 -14.86 19.05 -7.94
C VAL A 223 -13.41 19.45 -7.68
N ALA A 224 -12.56 18.45 -7.39
CA ALA A 224 -11.12 18.56 -7.19
C ALA A 224 -10.39 17.39 -7.88
N ALA A 225 -9.14 17.63 -8.29
CA ALA A 225 -8.28 16.57 -8.81
C ALA A 225 -8.04 15.47 -7.75
N GLY A 226 -7.95 14.21 -8.20
CA GLY A 226 -7.75 13.04 -7.35
C GLY A 226 -9.01 12.48 -6.69
N GLN A 227 -10.18 13.08 -6.91
CA GLN A 227 -11.46 12.53 -6.45
C GLN A 227 -12.01 11.49 -7.42
N GLU A 228 -12.73 10.51 -6.86
CA GLU A 228 -13.58 9.61 -7.63
C GLU A 228 -14.82 10.36 -8.10
N ILE A 229 -15.15 10.16 -9.37
CA ILE A 229 -16.34 10.70 -10.00
C ILE A 229 -17.14 9.57 -10.65
N THR A 230 -18.44 9.52 -10.33
CA THR A 230 -19.41 8.70 -11.05
C THR A 230 -20.17 9.59 -12.02
N ILE A 231 -20.00 9.32 -13.31
CA ILE A 231 -20.66 10.02 -14.41
C ILE A 231 -21.80 9.15 -14.91
N THR A 232 -23.04 9.65 -14.82
CA THR A 232 -24.19 9.00 -15.43
C THR A 232 -24.32 9.44 -16.89
N MET A 233 -24.25 8.48 -17.81
CA MET A 233 -24.44 8.64 -19.25
C MET A 233 -25.71 7.89 -19.69
N ASP A 234 -26.20 8.17 -20.91
CA ASP A 234 -27.37 7.47 -21.46
C ASP A 234 -27.13 5.95 -21.61
N SER A 235 -25.88 5.53 -21.77
CA SER A 235 -25.46 4.13 -21.85
C SER A 235 -25.24 3.46 -20.48
N GLY A 236 -25.42 4.19 -19.37
CA GLY A 236 -25.17 3.73 -18.00
C GLY A 236 -24.20 4.62 -17.22
N SER A 237 -23.85 4.20 -16.01
CA SER A 237 -22.92 4.94 -15.15
C SER A 237 -21.49 4.44 -15.30
N HIS A 238 -20.53 5.35 -15.23
CA HIS A 238 -19.11 5.05 -15.26
C HIS A 238 -18.40 5.75 -14.10
N ALA A 239 -17.66 4.99 -13.31
CA ALA A 239 -16.84 5.50 -12.21
C ALA A 239 -15.38 5.59 -12.66
N THR A 240 -14.75 6.74 -12.41
CA THR A 240 -13.38 7.05 -12.84
C THR A 240 -12.78 8.12 -11.92
N LEU A 241 -11.52 8.49 -12.12
CA LEU A 241 -10.84 9.51 -11.32
C LEU A 241 -10.73 10.83 -12.10
N ILE A 242 -10.82 11.95 -11.38
CA ILE A 242 -10.51 13.27 -11.95
C ILE A 242 -8.98 13.45 -11.96
N ASP A 243 -8.36 13.50 -13.13
CA ASP A 243 -6.92 13.77 -13.28
C ASP A 243 -6.60 15.23 -12.93
N ARG A 244 -7.27 16.14 -13.62
CA ARG A 244 -7.07 17.58 -13.46
C ARG A 244 -8.30 18.38 -13.88
N ILE A 245 -8.42 19.57 -13.32
CA ILE A 245 -9.41 20.58 -13.70
C ILE A 245 -8.80 21.48 -14.75
N VAL A 246 -9.51 21.69 -15.84
CA VAL A 246 -9.17 22.64 -16.89
C VAL A 246 -10.01 23.90 -16.67
N PRO A 247 -9.40 25.03 -16.27
CA PRO A 247 -10.11 26.29 -16.14
C PRO A 247 -10.61 26.76 -17.51
N GLY A 248 -11.86 27.20 -17.58
CA GLY A 248 -12.47 27.73 -18.80
C GLY A 248 -13.71 28.58 -18.48
N GLU A 249 -14.02 29.52 -19.37
CA GLU A 249 -15.06 30.56 -19.18
C GLU A 249 -16.48 29.99 -19.04
N ASP A 250 -16.75 28.80 -19.59
CA ASP A 250 -18.08 28.16 -19.60
C ASP A 250 -18.28 27.08 -18.53
N GLY A 251 -17.77 27.32 -17.32
CA GLY A 251 -18.07 26.47 -16.17
C GLY A 251 -17.17 25.26 -15.99
N GLY A 252 -15.92 25.30 -16.47
CA GLY A 252 -14.86 24.31 -16.19
C GLY A 252 -15.02 22.95 -16.89
N MET A 253 -13.91 22.37 -17.32
CA MET A 253 -13.85 21.00 -17.86
C MET A 253 -12.98 20.14 -16.94
N VAL A 254 -13.18 18.82 -16.96
CA VAL A 254 -12.29 17.87 -16.27
C VAL A 254 -11.66 16.91 -17.24
N VAL A 255 -10.39 16.58 -17.01
CA VAL A 255 -9.74 15.42 -17.62
C VAL A 255 -9.94 14.23 -16.70
N LEU A 256 -10.41 13.12 -17.25
CA LEU A 256 -10.62 11.88 -16.52
C LEU A 256 -9.39 10.98 -16.67
N ARG A 257 -9.11 10.17 -15.65
CA ARG A 257 -8.11 9.11 -15.68
C ARG A 257 -8.83 7.80 -15.46
N ASP A 258 -8.93 7.01 -16.52
CA ASP A 258 -9.43 5.65 -16.42
C ASP A 258 -8.46 4.81 -15.57
N GLY A 259 -9.01 4.09 -14.59
CA GLY A 259 -8.27 3.23 -13.67
C GLY A 259 -7.81 1.92 -14.30
#